data_AF-A0A518S8U2-F1
#
_entry.id   AF-A0A518S8U2-F1
#
_cell.length_a   1.000
_cell.length_b   1.000
_cell.length_c   1.000
_cell.angle_alpha   90.00
_cell.angle_beta   90.00
_cell.angle_gamma   90.00
#
_symmetry.space_group_name_H-M   'P 1'
#
loop_
_entity.id
_entity.type
_entity.pdbx_description
1 polymer ?
#
loop_
_entity_poly.entity_id
_entity_poly.type
_entity_poly.pdbx_seq_one_letter_code
_entity_poly.pdbx_strand_id
1 'polypeptide(L)'
;MTLVDDDVLVEAGSRGQNLLVTELVRLVERGHATDEPGVSRERLDAYIDEIGDARDADTIRAELEEQLTDTESWVDVNAVYEVENGRVSRYPASWHEAVEPADDLVDVVRVLNERVSDPPESGASEGIAEEFLLDALEVLGDWERERAKNRIEELRSAGVLAEYTDQHPKAGVRVADES
;
A
#
# COMPACT_ATOMS: atom_id res chain seq x y z
N MET A 1 -22.34 10.61 -8.80
CA MET A 1 -21.16 10.03 -8.13
C MET A 1 -20.12 11.10 -8.13
N THR A 2 -19.69 11.55 -6.97
CA THR A 2 -18.51 12.41 -6.84
C THR A 2 -17.29 11.59 -7.22
N LEU A 3 -16.38 12.19 -8.00
CA LEU A 3 -15.12 11.53 -8.38
C LEU A 3 -14.18 11.40 -7.17
N VAL A 4 -14.38 12.26 -6.18
CA VAL A 4 -13.62 12.38 -4.93
C VAL A 4 -14.45 11.95 -3.72
N ASP A 5 -13.76 11.41 -2.73
CA ASP A 5 -14.25 11.08 -1.40
C ASP A 5 -13.65 12.07 -0.38
N ASP A 6 -14.50 12.69 0.43
CA ASP A 6 -14.09 13.70 1.41
C ASP A 6 -13.17 13.13 2.49
N ASP A 7 -13.34 11.86 2.91
CA ASP A 7 -12.50 11.26 3.94
C ASP A 7 -11.06 11.07 3.42
N VAL A 8 -10.92 10.70 2.15
CA VAL A 8 -9.62 10.63 1.48
C VAL A 8 -8.97 12.01 1.38
N LEU A 9 -9.73 13.05 1.04
CA LEU A 9 -9.23 14.43 0.98
C LEU A 9 -8.80 14.95 2.36
N VAL A 10 -9.55 14.64 3.42
CA VAL A 10 -9.19 14.99 4.80
C VAL A 10 -7.89 14.30 5.21
N GLU A 11 -7.74 13.01 4.91
CA GLU A 11 -6.51 12.27 5.21
C GLU A 11 -5.31 12.79 4.40
N ALA A 12 -5.49 13.08 3.11
CA ALA A 12 -4.44 13.65 2.27
C ALA A 12 -4.03 15.04 2.77
N GLY A 13 -5.02 15.90 3.09
CA GLY A 13 -4.81 17.24 3.62
C GLY A 13 -4.09 17.25 4.98
N SER A 14 -4.32 16.24 5.81
CA SER A 14 -3.63 16.11 7.12
C SER A 14 -2.10 15.95 7.00
N ARG A 15 -1.61 15.44 5.85
CA ARG A 15 -0.18 15.31 5.56
C ARG A 15 0.43 16.61 5.03
N GLY A 16 -0.39 17.50 4.46
CA GLY A 16 0.02 18.77 3.88
C GLY A 16 1.15 18.61 2.86
N GLN A 17 2.19 19.43 3.00
CA GLN A 17 3.34 19.43 2.08
C GLN A 17 4.17 18.13 2.10
N ASN A 18 3.98 17.27 3.11
CA ASN A 18 4.69 15.99 3.23
C ASN A 18 3.95 14.82 2.57
N LEU A 19 2.75 15.06 2.00
CA LEU A 19 2.00 14.02 1.30
C LEU A 19 2.81 13.48 0.14
N LEU A 20 3.15 12.19 0.16
CA LEU A 20 3.84 11.56 -0.98
C LEU A 20 2.83 11.17 -2.07
N VAL A 21 3.29 11.09 -3.33
CA VAL A 21 2.46 10.62 -4.45
C VAL A 21 2.00 9.18 -4.22
N THR A 22 2.91 8.31 -3.78
CA THR A 22 2.59 6.91 -3.47
C THR A 22 1.54 6.77 -2.37
N GLU A 23 1.56 7.66 -1.37
CA GLU A 23 0.50 7.73 -0.35
C GLU A 23 -0.82 8.20 -0.94
N LEU A 24 -0.81 9.25 -1.77
CA LEU A 24 -2.03 9.72 -2.43
C LEU A 24 -2.68 8.62 -3.28
N VAL A 25 -1.91 7.95 -4.14
CA VAL A 25 -2.41 6.85 -4.97
C VAL A 25 -3.03 5.75 -4.11
N ARG A 26 -2.34 5.33 -3.04
CA ARG A 26 -2.85 4.32 -2.10
C ARG A 26 -4.17 4.75 -1.44
N LEU A 27 -4.25 5.99 -0.95
CA LEU A 27 -5.46 6.48 -0.28
C LEU A 27 -6.65 6.52 -1.23
N VAL A 28 -6.43 6.96 -2.47
CA VAL A 28 -7.46 7.01 -3.52
C VAL A 28 -7.88 5.60 -3.93
N GLU A 29 -6.93 4.68 -4.08
CA GLU A 29 -7.19 3.28 -4.40
C GLU A 29 -8.00 2.58 -3.31
N ARG A 30 -7.61 2.74 -2.04
CA ARG A 30 -8.38 2.23 -0.89
C ARG A 30 -9.80 2.81 -0.84
N GLY A 31 -9.95 4.13 -1.03
CA GLY A 31 -11.25 4.78 -0.95
C GLY A 31 -12.18 4.45 -2.13
N HIS A 32 -11.62 3.93 -3.23
CA HIS A 32 -12.34 3.59 -4.45
C HIS A 32 -12.01 2.16 -4.88
N ALA A 33 -12.02 1.22 -3.94
CA ALA A 33 -11.85 -0.20 -4.24
C ALA A 33 -12.88 -0.63 -5.30
N THR A 34 -12.39 -1.18 -6.42
CA THR A 34 -13.20 -1.71 -7.51
C THR A 34 -12.81 -3.16 -7.78
N ASP A 35 -13.62 -3.90 -8.54
CA ASP A 35 -13.25 -5.23 -9.02
C ASP A 35 -12.02 -5.24 -9.96
N GLU A 36 -11.55 -4.06 -10.37
CA GLU A 36 -10.33 -3.86 -11.18
C GLU A 36 -9.20 -3.26 -10.33
N PRO A 37 -7.95 -3.75 -10.46
CA PRO A 37 -6.77 -3.18 -9.80
C PRO A 37 -6.52 -1.70 -10.12
N GLY A 38 -6.00 -0.95 -9.14
CA GLY A 38 -5.62 0.45 -9.32
C GLY A 38 -6.79 1.40 -9.52
N VAL A 39 -6.46 2.66 -9.82
CA VAL A 39 -7.42 3.74 -10.04
C VAL A 39 -7.20 4.42 -11.38
N SER A 40 -8.29 4.88 -12.00
CA SER A 40 -8.20 5.61 -13.27
C SER A 40 -7.45 6.93 -13.09
N ARG A 41 -6.67 7.32 -14.11
CA ARG A 41 -6.00 8.63 -14.14
C ARG A 41 -6.96 9.82 -13.96
N GLU A 42 -8.16 9.76 -14.53
CA GLU A 42 -9.20 10.78 -14.37
C GLU A 42 -9.58 11.00 -12.89
N ARG A 43 -9.71 9.90 -12.14
CA ARG A 43 -9.99 9.98 -10.70
C ARG A 43 -8.82 10.56 -9.92
N LEU A 44 -7.59 10.11 -10.21
CA LEU A 44 -6.41 10.68 -9.55
C LEU A 44 -6.30 12.19 -9.81
N ASP A 45 -6.52 12.62 -11.06
CA ASP A 45 -6.49 14.03 -11.43
C ASP A 45 -7.54 14.85 -10.67
N ALA A 46 -8.76 14.30 -10.50
CA ALA A 46 -9.78 14.92 -9.68
C ALA A 46 -9.36 15.09 -8.20
N TYR A 47 -8.65 14.13 -7.62
CA TYR A 47 -8.10 14.28 -6.27
C TYR A 47 -6.98 15.31 -6.19
N ILE A 48 -6.12 15.36 -7.21
CA ILE A 48 -5.02 16.31 -7.30
C ILE A 48 -5.55 17.74 -7.37
N ASP A 49 -6.61 17.97 -8.14
CA ASP A 49 -7.28 19.28 -8.24
C ASP A 49 -7.94 19.71 -6.91
N GLU A 50 -8.53 18.77 -6.18
CA GLU A 50 -9.28 19.04 -4.95
C GLU A 50 -8.39 19.10 -3.69
N ILE A 51 -7.14 18.66 -3.77
CA ILE A 51 -6.15 18.76 -2.67
C ILE A 51 -5.88 20.22 -2.26
N GLY A 52 -6.14 21.16 -3.16
CA GLY A 52 -6.06 22.59 -2.91
C GLY A 52 -4.67 23.05 -2.45
N ASP A 53 -4.62 23.96 -1.48
CA ASP A 53 -3.37 24.53 -0.98
C ASP A 53 -2.53 23.56 -0.12
N ALA A 54 -2.99 22.33 0.12
CA ALA A 54 -2.25 21.35 0.91
C ALA A 54 -0.93 20.97 0.23
N ARG A 55 -0.93 20.86 -1.10
CA ARG A 55 0.23 20.56 -1.94
C ARG A 55 -0.04 20.98 -3.38
N ASP A 56 0.99 21.48 -4.06
CA ASP A 56 0.88 21.99 -5.43
C ASP A 56 0.50 20.88 -6.43
N ALA A 57 -0.60 21.09 -7.16
CA ALA A 57 -1.17 20.11 -8.08
C ALA A 57 -0.23 19.75 -9.24
N ASP A 58 0.44 20.76 -9.83
CA ASP A 58 1.38 20.56 -10.93
C ASP A 58 2.61 19.76 -10.48
N THR A 59 3.08 20.01 -9.25
CA THR A 59 4.16 19.25 -8.62
C THR A 59 3.77 17.79 -8.42
N ILE A 60 2.57 17.51 -7.91
CA ILE A 60 2.08 16.13 -7.72
C ILE A 60 2.02 15.40 -9.06
N ARG A 61 1.49 16.04 -10.12
CA ARG A 61 1.44 15.44 -11.46
C ARG A 61 2.83 15.12 -12.00
N ALA A 62 3.78 16.05 -11.85
CA ALA A 62 5.14 15.84 -12.32
C ALA A 62 5.83 14.68 -11.59
N GLU A 63 5.68 14.61 -10.26
CA GLU A 63 6.21 13.51 -9.46
C GLU A 63 5.53 12.16 -9.79
N LEU A 64 4.22 12.17 -10.05
CA LEU A 64 3.49 10.97 -10.46
C LEU A 64 4.05 10.40 -11.76
N GLU A 65 4.26 11.25 -12.77
CA GLU A 65 4.83 10.80 -14.04
C GLU A 65 6.30 10.34 -13.91
N GLU A 66 7.07 10.93 -12.98
CA GLU A 66 8.45 10.48 -12.70
C GLU A 66 8.49 9.12 -12.01
N GLN A 67 7.55 8.87 -11.11
CA GLN A 67 7.47 7.65 -10.29
C GLN A 67 6.73 6.51 -11.00
N LEU A 68 6.00 6.81 -12.08
CA LEU A 68 5.21 5.83 -12.81
C LEU A 68 6.10 4.85 -13.57
N THR A 69 5.79 3.56 -13.45
CA THR A 69 6.46 2.48 -14.17
C THR A 69 5.45 1.45 -14.67
N ASP A 70 5.72 0.87 -15.83
CA ASP A 70 4.95 -0.22 -16.46
C ASP A 70 5.45 -1.63 -16.08
N THR A 71 6.43 -1.71 -15.17
CA THR A 71 6.94 -3.00 -14.69
C THR A 71 5.92 -3.76 -13.87
N GLU A 72 5.83 -5.06 -14.10
CA GLU A 72 4.89 -5.94 -13.39
C GLU A 72 5.44 -6.42 -12.04
N SER A 73 6.67 -6.05 -11.67
CA SER A 73 7.33 -6.49 -10.44
C SER A 73 7.73 -5.31 -9.55
N TRP A 74 7.74 -5.51 -8.25
CA TRP A 74 8.17 -4.50 -7.28
C TRP A 74 9.58 -3.99 -7.56
N VAL A 75 9.73 -2.67 -7.71
CA VAL A 75 11.02 -2.00 -7.89
C VAL A 75 11.47 -1.34 -6.59
N ASP A 76 10.66 -0.42 -6.07
CA ASP A 76 10.94 0.27 -4.81
C ASP A 76 9.69 0.96 -4.23
N VAL A 77 9.86 1.62 -3.09
CA VAL A 77 8.76 2.27 -2.35
C VAL A 77 8.24 3.56 -2.96
N ASN A 78 9.02 4.23 -3.80
CA ASN A 78 8.62 5.45 -4.47
C ASN A 78 7.99 5.16 -5.83
N ALA A 79 8.08 3.93 -6.33
CA ALA A 79 7.44 3.55 -7.57
C ALA A 79 5.91 3.49 -7.46
N VAL A 80 5.25 3.95 -8.52
CA VAL A 80 3.82 3.80 -8.77
C VAL A 80 3.66 2.98 -10.06
N TYR A 81 2.69 2.08 -10.12
CA TYR A 81 2.62 1.09 -11.18
C TYR A 81 1.43 1.35 -12.10
N GLU A 82 1.68 1.34 -13.41
CA GLU A 82 0.60 1.19 -14.38
C GLU A 82 0.12 -0.26 -14.36
N VAL A 83 -1.20 -0.43 -14.22
CA VAL A 83 -1.88 -1.73 -14.22
C VAL A 83 -2.91 -1.75 -15.36
N GLU A 84 -3.71 -2.81 -15.44
CA GLU A 84 -4.64 -3.01 -16.55
C GLU A 84 -5.52 -1.78 -16.84
N ASN A 85 -5.85 -1.59 -18.12
CA ASN A 85 -6.67 -0.48 -18.61
C ASN A 85 -6.08 0.92 -18.36
N GLY A 86 -4.76 1.05 -18.21
CA GLY A 86 -4.08 2.33 -18.00
C GLY A 86 -4.39 2.94 -16.62
N ARG A 87 -4.82 2.09 -15.68
CA ARG A 87 -5.02 2.44 -14.29
C ARG A 87 -3.68 2.50 -13.57
N VAL A 88 -3.68 3.16 -12.43
CA VAL A 88 -2.49 3.45 -11.65
C VAL A 88 -2.69 2.89 -10.25
N SER A 89 -1.73 2.14 -9.75
CA SER A 89 -1.80 1.43 -8.48
C SER A 89 -0.56 1.68 -7.65
N ARG A 90 -0.70 1.61 -6.33
CA ARG A 90 0.45 1.61 -5.42
C ARG A 90 1.30 0.34 -5.56
N TYR A 91 0.69 -0.76 -5.99
CA TYR A 91 1.29 -2.09 -6.07
C TYR A 91 1.31 -2.60 -7.52
N PRO A 92 2.33 -3.38 -7.92
CA PRO A 92 2.44 -3.89 -9.28
C PRO A 92 1.34 -4.89 -9.63
N ALA A 93 1.05 -5.06 -10.92
CA ALA A 93 0.02 -5.99 -11.41
C ALA A 93 0.20 -7.42 -10.86
N SER A 94 1.43 -7.93 -10.83
CA SER A 94 1.69 -9.30 -10.33
C SER A 94 1.36 -9.51 -8.85
N TRP A 95 1.18 -8.44 -8.06
CA TRP A 95 0.73 -8.55 -6.68
C TRP A 95 -0.78 -8.65 -6.60
N HIS A 96 -1.50 -7.88 -7.42
CA HIS A 96 -2.95 -7.98 -7.56
C HIS A 96 -3.39 -9.35 -8.10
N GLU A 97 -2.61 -9.95 -8.99
CA GLU A 97 -2.87 -11.31 -9.49
C GLU A 97 -2.54 -12.42 -8.47
N ALA A 98 -1.63 -12.13 -7.54
CA ALA A 98 -1.13 -13.10 -6.56
C ALA A 98 -1.86 -13.06 -5.22
N VAL A 99 -2.58 -11.97 -4.95
CA VAL A 99 -3.40 -11.79 -3.75
C VAL A 99 -4.84 -11.72 -4.22
N GLU A 100 -5.55 -12.85 -4.15
CA GLU A 100 -6.98 -12.89 -4.38
C GLU A 100 -7.72 -12.20 -3.21
N PRO A 101 -8.79 -11.45 -3.49
CA PRO A 101 -9.64 -10.90 -2.44
C PRO A 101 -10.24 -12.06 -1.63
N ALA A 102 -9.94 -12.08 -0.32
CA ALA A 102 -10.16 -13.16 0.66
C ALA A 102 -8.99 -14.12 0.96
N ASP A 103 -7.77 -13.83 0.48
CA ASP A 103 -6.58 -14.58 0.88
C ASP A 103 -6.30 -14.48 2.39
N ASP A 104 -5.80 -15.58 2.97
CA ASP A 104 -5.35 -15.59 4.36
C ASP A 104 -4.17 -14.63 4.53
N LEU A 105 -4.16 -13.88 5.63
CA LEU A 105 -3.08 -12.95 5.96
C LEU A 105 -1.69 -13.60 5.87
N VAL A 106 -1.57 -14.88 6.20
CA VAL A 106 -0.30 -15.62 6.10
C VAL A 106 0.16 -15.71 4.64
N ASP A 107 -0.75 -15.96 3.70
CA ASP A 107 -0.43 -16.09 2.28
C ASP A 107 -0.05 -14.74 1.68
N VAL A 108 -0.74 -13.66 2.08
CA VAL A 108 -0.34 -12.29 1.72
C VAL A 108 1.06 -11.96 2.24
N VAL A 109 1.35 -12.26 3.50
CA VAL A 109 2.68 -12.03 4.09
C VAL A 109 3.76 -12.83 3.36
N ARG A 110 3.49 -14.07 2.95
CA ARG A 110 4.42 -14.88 2.14
C ARG A 110 4.67 -14.25 0.79
N VAL A 111 3.61 -13.94 0.05
CA VAL A 111 3.66 -13.31 -1.27
C VAL A 111 4.49 -12.04 -1.24
N LEU A 112 4.26 -11.18 -0.24
CA LEU A 112 4.98 -9.93 -0.10
C LEU A 112 6.45 -10.17 0.28
N ASN A 113 6.75 -11.08 1.23
CA ASN A 113 8.13 -11.37 1.63
C ASN A 113 8.96 -12.01 0.49
N GLU A 114 8.32 -12.80 -0.38
CA GLU A 114 8.98 -13.40 -1.55
C GLU A 114 9.24 -12.38 -2.67
N ARG A 115 8.36 -11.39 -2.83
CA ARG A 115 8.41 -10.43 -3.94
C ARG A 115 9.12 -9.12 -3.61
N VAL A 116 9.29 -8.78 -2.33
CA VAL A 116 10.09 -7.63 -1.90
C VAL A 116 11.54 -8.08 -1.71
N SER A 117 12.38 -7.85 -2.72
CA SER A 117 13.81 -8.24 -2.68
C SER A 117 14.68 -7.35 -1.78
N ASP A 118 14.19 -6.16 -1.39
CA ASP A 118 14.87 -5.22 -0.49
C ASP A 118 13.78 -4.46 0.31
N PRO A 119 13.51 -4.81 1.58
CA PRO A 119 12.49 -4.13 2.35
C PRO A 119 12.95 -2.68 2.63
N PRO A 120 12.08 -1.69 2.42
CA PRO A 120 12.45 -0.27 2.44
C PRO A 120 12.91 0.17 3.83
N GLU A 121 14.10 0.80 3.89
CA GLU A 121 14.66 1.64 4.96
C GLU A 121 13.93 1.58 6.33
N SER A 122 13.78 0.39 6.87
CA SER A 122 13.18 0.17 8.17
C SER A 122 14.30 -0.33 9.04
N GLY A 123 14.46 0.24 10.23
CA GLY A 123 15.26 -0.37 11.30
C GLY A 123 14.71 -1.74 11.75
N ALA A 124 13.93 -2.43 10.92
CA ALA A 124 13.54 -3.82 11.05
C ALA A 124 14.67 -4.67 10.47
N SER A 125 15.24 -5.52 11.31
CA SER A 125 16.38 -6.37 10.97
C SER A 125 16.04 -7.49 9.97
N GLU A 126 14.77 -7.77 9.70
CA GLU A 126 14.29 -8.74 8.72
C GLU A 126 12.75 -8.63 8.53
N GLY A 127 12.24 -8.85 7.31
CA GLY A 127 10.80 -8.87 7.00
C GLY A 127 10.21 -7.51 6.61
N ILE A 128 8.88 -7.47 6.48
CA ILE A 128 8.14 -6.31 5.96
C ILE A 128 7.65 -5.41 7.09
N ALA A 129 7.82 -4.10 6.97
CA ALA A 129 7.29 -3.16 7.96
C ALA A 129 5.77 -3.35 8.15
N GLU A 130 5.30 -3.43 9.40
CA GLU A 130 3.88 -3.66 9.70
C GLU A 130 2.96 -2.64 9.02
N GLU A 131 3.33 -1.35 9.04
CA GLU A 131 2.53 -0.31 8.40
C GLU A 131 2.44 -0.51 6.87
N PHE A 132 3.51 -0.98 6.23
CA PHE A 132 3.48 -1.33 4.80
C PHE A 132 2.58 -2.55 4.54
N LEU A 133 2.63 -3.55 5.41
CA LEU A 133 1.76 -4.74 5.31
C LEU A 133 0.29 -4.34 5.45
N LEU A 134 -0.04 -3.49 6.42
CA LEU A 134 -1.41 -3.00 6.62
C LEU A 134 -1.91 -2.23 5.40
N ASP A 135 -1.07 -1.34 4.88
CA ASP A 135 -1.36 -0.59 3.66
C ASP A 135 -1.61 -1.52 2.45
N ALA A 136 -0.83 -2.60 2.34
CA ALA A 136 -0.99 -3.58 1.28
C ALA A 136 -2.27 -4.41 1.44
N LEU A 137 -2.63 -4.78 2.67
CA LEU A 137 -3.86 -5.53 2.96
C LEU A 137 -5.12 -4.71 2.71
N GLU A 138 -5.09 -3.40 2.98
CA GLU A 138 -6.20 -2.49 2.69
C GLU A 138 -6.46 -2.37 1.19
N VAL A 139 -5.42 -2.49 0.34
CA VAL A 139 -5.55 -2.34 -1.11
C VAL A 139 -5.72 -3.68 -1.83
N LEU A 140 -4.87 -4.66 -1.54
CA LEU A 140 -4.83 -5.95 -2.25
C LEU A 140 -5.88 -6.94 -1.72
N GLY A 141 -6.12 -6.92 -0.41
CA GLY A 141 -6.96 -7.93 0.24
C GLY A 141 -8.34 -7.43 0.70
N ASP A 142 -8.64 -6.13 0.53
CA ASP A 142 -9.86 -5.49 1.04
C ASP A 142 -10.03 -5.68 2.57
N TRP A 143 -8.94 -5.59 3.33
CA TRP A 143 -8.99 -5.70 4.79
C TRP A 143 -9.17 -4.34 5.42
N GLU A 144 -10.13 -4.22 6.34
CA GLU A 144 -10.15 -3.09 7.28
C GLU A 144 -8.89 -3.08 8.16
N ARG A 145 -8.25 -1.92 8.30
CA ARG A 145 -6.99 -1.77 9.04
C ARG A 145 -7.03 -2.34 10.45
N GLU A 146 -8.11 -2.10 11.20
CA GLU A 146 -8.26 -2.60 12.57
C GLU A 146 -8.35 -4.13 12.61
N ARG A 147 -9.10 -4.73 11.67
CA ARG A 147 -9.19 -6.18 11.51
C ARG A 147 -7.82 -6.77 11.18
N ALA A 148 -7.08 -6.16 10.24
CA ALA A 148 -5.74 -6.59 9.87
C ALA A 148 -4.77 -6.53 11.07
N LYS A 149 -4.76 -5.42 11.83
CA LYS A 149 -3.95 -5.29 13.05
C LYS A 149 -4.25 -6.38 14.07
N ASN A 150 -5.52 -6.60 14.39
CA ASN A 150 -5.93 -7.63 15.33
C ASN A 150 -5.46 -9.02 14.85
N ARG A 151 -5.60 -9.31 13.56
CA ARG A 151 -5.19 -10.59 12.99
C ARG A 151 -3.67 -10.80 13.04
N ILE A 152 -2.88 -9.75 12.77
CA ILE A 152 -1.41 -9.80 12.91
C ILE A 152 -1.03 -10.15 14.35
N GLU A 153 -1.62 -9.48 15.33
CA GLU A 153 -1.36 -9.71 16.76
C GLU A 153 -1.75 -11.14 17.21
N GLU A 154 -2.88 -11.66 16.71
CA GLU A 154 -3.30 -13.04 16.94
C GLU A 154 -2.29 -14.05 16.38
N LEU A 155 -1.82 -13.85 15.15
CA LEU A 155 -0.86 -14.74 14.51
C LEU A 155 0.53 -14.68 15.15
N ARG A 156 0.96 -13.50 15.62
CA ARG A 156 2.17 -13.35 16.45
C ARG A 156 2.03 -14.13 17.75
N SER A 157 0.91 -13.95 18.46
CA SER A 157 0.63 -14.67 19.72
C SER A 157 0.58 -16.19 19.53
N ALA A 158 0.15 -16.65 18.34
CA ALA A 158 0.12 -18.06 17.97
C ALA A 158 1.49 -18.61 17.49
N GLY A 159 2.52 -17.76 17.35
CA GLY A 159 3.83 -18.13 16.84
C GLY A 159 3.87 -18.42 15.34
N VAL A 160 2.82 -18.04 14.60
CA VAL A 160 2.74 -18.22 13.13
C VAL A 160 3.48 -17.11 12.40
N LEU A 161 3.40 -15.88 12.92
CA LEU A 161 4.26 -14.77 12.50
C LEU A 161 5.40 -14.61 13.51
N ALA A 162 6.62 -14.43 13.02
CA ALA A 162 7.78 -14.27 13.89
C ALA A 162 7.78 -12.88 14.55
N GLU A 163 7.99 -12.86 15.87
CA GLU A 163 8.20 -11.66 16.68
C GLU A 163 9.71 -11.56 16.94
N TYR A 164 10.42 -10.58 16.35
CA TYR A 164 11.82 -10.39 16.71
C TYR A 164 11.92 -9.74 18.10
N THR A 165 12.89 -10.22 18.88
CA THR A 165 13.16 -9.93 20.29
C THR A 165 13.58 -8.49 20.62
N ASP A 166 13.44 -7.54 19.70
CA ASP A 166 13.56 -6.12 20.02
C ASP A 166 12.16 -5.56 20.18
N GLN A 167 11.82 -5.16 21.40
CA GLN A 167 10.56 -4.49 21.78
C GLN A 167 10.42 -3.08 21.15
N HIS A 168 10.77 -2.94 19.87
CA HIS A 168 10.54 -1.75 19.11
C HIS A 168 9.20 -1.88 18.37
N PRO A 169 8.31 -0.88 18.44
CA PRO A 169 7.02 -0.86 17.74
C PRO A 169 7.14 -0.77 16.21
N LYS A 170 8.30 -1.14 15.63
CA LYS A 170 8.64 -1.10 14.21
C LYS A 170 9.26 -2.42 13.71
N ALA A 171 9.11 -3.52 14.44
CA ALA A 171 9.62 -4.83 14.02
C ALA A 171 8.93 -5.32 12.73
N GLY A 172 9.69 -5.92 11.83
CA GLY A 172 9.18 -6.47 10.56
C GLY A 172 8.31 -7.72 10.75
N VAL A 173 7.40 -7.96 9.82
CA VAL A 173 6.46 -9.09 9.79
C VAL A 173 6.89 -10.11 8.74
N ARG A 174 7.04 -11.37 9.17
CA ARG A 174 7.32 -12.53 8.30
C ARG A 174 6.65 -13.79 8.86
N VAL A 175 6.43 -14.78 8.00
CA VAL A 175 6.03 -16.12 8.45
C VAL A 175 7.18 -16.77 9.20
N ALA A 176 6.87 -17.39 10.35
CA ALA A 176 7.86 -18.11 11.14
C ALA A 176 8.40 -19.32 10.36
N ASP A 177 9.71 -19.56 10.43
CA ASP A 177 10.31 -20.79 9.87
C ASP A 177 9.71 -22.02 10.55
N GLU A 178 9.24 -22.97 9.74
CA GLU A 178 8.83 -24.29 10.24
C GLU A 178 10.07 -24.98 10.83
N SER A 179 10.13 -25.09 12.16
CA SER A 179 11.17 -25.84 12.88
C SER A 179 10.97 -27.35 12.78
#